data_AF-A0A4Q9VZ30-F1
#
_entry.id   AF-A0A4Q9VZ30-F1
#
_cell.length_a   1.000
_cell.length_b   1.000
_cell.length_c   1.000
_cell.angle_alpha   90.00
_cell.angle_beta   90.00
_cell.angle_gamma   90.00
#
_symmetry.space_group_name_H-M   'P 1'
#
loop_
_entity.id
_entity.type
_entity.pdbx_description
1 polymer ?
#
loop_
_entity_poly.entity_id
_entity_poly.type
_entity_poly.pdbx_seq_one_letter_code
_entity_poly.pdbx_strand_id
1 'polypeptide(L)'
;MGGYVIMETLDTVNIPIRKDETHKGDYGKILLIGGSANMGGAIMLAARACVYSGSGLITVATHQNNHAALHSRCPEAMFIDINDTKMLTKMIEATD
;
A
#
# COMPACT_ATOMS: atom_id res chain seq x y z
N MET A 1 30.19 -25.72 9.64
CA MET A 1 29.72 -26.04 8.27
C MET A 1 28.71 -24.97 7.89
N GLY A 2 29.18 -23.84 7.36
CA GLY A 2 28.35 -22.67 7.08
C GLY A 2 27.66 -22.82 5.72
N GLY A 3 26.34 -22.81 5.70
CA GLY A 3 25.57 -22.79 4.46
C GLY A 3 25.65 -21.40 3.83
N TYR A 4 26.08 -21.32 2.58
CA TYR A 4 25.95 -20.11 1.77
C TYR A 4 24.61 -20.16 1.05
N VAL A 5 23.81 -19.10 1.17
CA VAL A 5 22.57 -18.95 0.40
C VAL A 5 22.96 -18.58 -1.02
N ILE A 6 22.57 -19.41 -1.99
CA ILE A 6 22.73 -19.09 -3.41
C ILE A 6 21.69 -18.00 -3.72
N MET A 7 22.15 -16.79 -4.03
CA MET A 7 21.30 -15.72 -4.54
C MET A 7 20.84 -16.13 -5.94
N GLU A 8 19.59 -16.57 -6.07
CA GLU A 8 18.94 -16.79 -7.35
C GLU A 8 18.41 -15.45 -7.86
N THR A 9 18.95 -14.96 -8.98
CA THR A 9 18.46 -13.75 -9.64
C THR A 9 17.25 -14.07 -10.49
N LEU A 10 16.22 -13.22 -10.46
CA LEU A 10 15.13 -13.33 -11.43
C LEU A 10 15.70 -13.08 -12.83
N ASP A 11 15.61 -14.07 -13.71
CA ASP A 11 16.09 -13.96 -15.10
C ASP A 11 15.33 -12.91 -15.91
N THR A 12 14.05 -12.68 -15.57
CA THR A 12 13.21 -11.63 -16.18
C THR A 12 12.20 -11.07 -15.17
N VAL A 13 11.89 -9.78 -15.29
CA VAL A 13 10.80 -9.11 -14.55
C VAL A 13 9.75 -8.65 -15.57
N ASN A 14 8.51 -9.12 -15.43
CA ASN A 14 7.42 -8.73 -16.31
C ASN A 14 6.66 -7.51 -15.76
N ILE A 15 6.97 -6.33 -16.27
CA ILE A 15 6.27 -5.08 -15.92
C ILE A 15 5.23 -4.80 -17.03
N PRO A 16 3.93 -4.77 -16.71
CA PRO A 16 2.89 -4.57 -17.73
C PRO A 16 2.92 -3.16 -18.32
N ILE A 17 2.77 -3.05 -19.63
CA ILE A 17 2.59 -1.76 -20.32
C ILE A 17 1.17 -1.26 -20.08
N ARG A 18 1.04 0.01 -19.69
CA ARG A 18 -0.26 0.68 -19.53
C ARG A 18 -0.89 0.95 -20.90
N LYS A 19 -2.19 0.65 -21.04
CA LYS A 19 -2.97 1.02 -22.23
C LYS A 19 -3.28 2.52 -22.21
N ASP A 20 -3.38 3.13 -23.38
CA ASP A 20 -3.60 4.58 -23.52
C ASP A 20 -4.93 5.05 -22.92
N GLU A 21 -6.01 4.31 -23.15
CA GLU A 21 -7.35 4.62 -22.62
C GLU A 21 -7.60 3.92 -21.28
N THR A 22 -6.97 4.42 -20.23
CA THR A 22 -7.11 3.90 -18.86
C THR A 22 -7.25 5.01 -17.83
N HIS A 23 -7.72 4.64 -16.65
CA HIS A 23 -7.85 5.49 -15.50
C HIS A 23 -7.38 4.76 -14.22
N LYS A 24 -7.33 5.49 -13.11
CA LYS A 24 -6.95 4.97 -11.79
C LYS A 24 -7.71 3.72 -11.35
N GLY A 25 -8.93 3.47 -11.85
CA GLY A 25 -9.69 2.26 -11.51
C GLY A 25 -9.16 0.97 -12.16
N ASP A 26 -8.40 1.08 -13.25
CA ASP A 26 -7.88 -0.09 -13.99
C ASP A 26 -6.61 -0.68 -13.35
N TYR A 27 -6.03 0.02 -12.37
CA TYR A 27 -4.77 -0.33 -11.73
C TYR A 27 -4.93 -0.74 -10.26
N GLY A 28 -6.13 -1.21 -9.90
CA GLY A 28 -6.43 -1.75 -8.59
C GLY A 28 -6.75 -0.70 -7.53
N LYS A 29 -7.62 -1.08 -6.60
CA LYS A 29 -7.86 -0.42 -5.31
C LYS A 29 -7.25 -1.28 -4.21
N ILE A 30 -6.14 -0.82 -3.64
CA ILE A 30 -5.42 -1.56 -2.61
C ILE A 30 -5.70 -0.98 -1.22
N LEU A 31 -6.00 -1.86 -0.27
CA LEU A 31 -6.13 -1.53 1.14
C LEU A 31 -4.90 -2.08 1.88
N LEU A 32 -4.14 -1.18 2.50
CA LEU A 32 -3.06 -1.54 3.42
C LEU A 32 -3.56 -1.42 4.85
N ILE A 33 -3.41 -2.46 5.67
CA ILE A 33 -3.87 -2.48 7.06
C ILE A 33 -2.66 -2.67 7.97
N GLY A 34 -2.39 -1.70 8.84
CA GLY A 34 -1.31 -1.81 9.81
C GLY A 34 -0.77 -0.48 10.31
N GLY A 35 0.39 -0.55 10.98
CA GLY A 35 0.99 0.61 11.64
C GLY A 35 0.22 0.99 12.90
N SER A 36 0.62 0.40 14.03
CA SER A 36 0.14 0.83 15.34
C SER A 36 0.64 2.24 15.68
N ALA A 37 0.19 2.80 16.80
CA ALA A 37 0.61 4.13 17.26
C ALA A 37 2.14 4.32 17.30
N ASN A 38 2.89 3.25 17.58
CA ASN A 38 4.36 3.27 17.68
C ASN A 38 5.06 2.67 16.46
N MET A 39 4.32 2.18 15.47
CA MET A 39 4.86 1.52 14.28
C MET A 39 4.33 2.14 12.97
N GLY A 40 3.96 3.42 13.00
CA GLY A 40 3.49 4.14 11.80
C GLY A 40 4.49 4.14 10.65
N GLY A 41 5.79 4.12 10.94
CA GLY A 41 6.83 4.06 9.91
C GLY A 41 6.71 2.84 8.98
N ALA A 42 6.31 1.68 9.52
CA ALA A 42 6.20 0.46 8.72
C ALA A 42 5.10 0.58 7.65
N ILE A 43 3.91 1.06 8.03
CA ILE A 43 2.80 1.21 7.08
C ILE A 43 3.06 2.35 6.09
N MET A 44 3.78 3.39 6.49
CA MET A 44 4.18 4.48 5.59
C MET A 44 5.17 4.00 4.52
N LEU A 45 6.10 3.10 4.84
CA LEU A 45 6.99 2.50 3.84
C LEU A 45 6.20 1.64 2.85
N ALA A 46 5.28 0.82 3.35
CA ALA A 46 4.40 0.01 2.51
C ALA A 46 3.53 0.88 1.59
N ALA A 47 2.92 1.96 2.12
CA ALA A 47 2.10 2.89 1.35
C ALA A 47 2.89 3.53 0.21
N ARG A 48 4.09 4.02 0.48
CA ARG A 48 4.96 4.61 -0.55
C ARG A 48 5.35 3.59 -1.62
N ALA A 49 5.76 2.38 -1.20
CA ALA A 49 6.09 1.31 -2.14
C ALA A 49 4.89 0.97 -3.04
N CYS A 50 3.68 0.94 -2.46
CA CYS A 50 2.43 0.71 -3.18
C CYS A 50 2.19 1.78 -4.26
N VAL A 51 2.23 3.07 -3.90
CA VAL A 51 2.12 4.19 -4.88
C VAL A 51 3.14 4.05 -6.01
N TYR A 52 4.43 3.86 -5.67
CA TYR A 52 5.48 3.79 -6.68
C TYR A 52 5.45 2.51 -7.53
N SER A 53 4.82 1.44 -7.04
CA SER A 53 4.59 0.23 -7.83
C SER A 53 3.53 0.39 -8.92
N GLY A 54 2.80 1.52 -8.92
CA GLY A 54 1.83 1.86 -9.95
C GLY A 54 0.39 1.50 -9.62
N SER A 55 0.07 1.33 -8.33
CA SER A 55 -1.32 1.19 -7.86
C SER A 55 -2.18 2.36 -8.28
N GLY A 56 -3.43 2.08 -8.66
CA GLY A 56 -4.37 3.09 -9.12
C GLY A 56 -4.98 3.91 -7.99
N LEU A 57 -5.47 3.21 -6.97
CA LEU A 57 -6.02 3.80 -5.76
C LEU A 57 -5.46 3.05 -4.55
N ILE A 58 -5.09 3.79 -3.50
CA ILE A 58 -4.65 3.19 -2.25
C ILE A 58 -5.38 3.81 -1.06
N THR A 59 -5.75 2.96 -0.12
CA THR A 59 -6.28 3.34 1.18
C THR A 59 -5.44 2.68 2.27
N VAL A 60 -5.09 3.43 3.31
CA VAL A 60 -4.30 2.94 4.44
C VAL A 60 -5.16 2.97 5.70
N ALA A 61 -5.50 1.79 6.22
CA ALA A 61 -6.07 1.65 7.55
C ALA A 61 -4.94 1.63 8.58
N THR A 62 -4.78 2.72 9.33
CA THR A 62 -3.71 2.86 10.33
C THR A 62 -4.22 3.54 11.60
N HIS A 63 -3.40 3.54 12.65
CA HIS A 63 -3.71 4.27 13.86
C HIS A 63 -3.78 5.78 13.60
N GLN A 64 -4.78 6.47 14.15
CA GLN A 64 -5.06 7.90 13.92
C GLN A 64 -3.84 8.84 14.06
N ASN A 65 -2.94 8.57 15.02
CA ASN A 65 -1.71 9.35 15.23
C ASN A 65 -0.80 9.39 13.99
N ASN A 66 -0.92 8.42 13.09
CA ASN A 66 -0.08 8.30 11.90
C ASN A 66 -0.63 9.10 10.70
N HIS A 67 -1.88 9.56 10.73
CA HIS A 67 -2.55 10.18 9.57
C HIS A 67 -1.80 11.40 9.03
N ALA A 68 -1.46 12.34 9.92
CA ALA A 68 -0.74 13.56 9.53
C ALA A 68 0.66 13.22 8.98
N ALA A 69 1.37 12.29 9.63
CA ALA A 69 2.68 11.85 9.19
C ALA A 69 2.62 11.15 7.82
N LEU A 70 1.61 10.31 7.59
CA LEU A 70 1.36 9.64 6.32
C LEU A 70 1.16 10.65 5.20
N HIS A 71 0.20 11.57 5.34
CA HIS A 71 -0.06 12.59 4.31
C HIS A 71 1.13 13.54 4.09
N SER A 72 1.95 13.81 5.11
CA SER A 72 3.16 14.62 4.91
C SER A 72 4.18 13.97 3.97
N ARG A 73 4.16 12.64 3.83
CA ARG A 73 5.15 11.85 3.07
C ARG A 73 4.58 11.15 1.84
N CYS A 74 3.28 10.89 1.83
CA CYS A 74 2.55 10.18 0.78
C CYS A 74 1.13 10.74 0.71
N PRO A 75 0.95 11.97 0.20
CA PRO A 75 -0.37 12.62 0.09
C PRO A 75 -1.31 11.92 -0.90
N GLU A 76 -0.79 11.05 -1.77
CA GLU A 76 -1.58 10.22 -2.69
C GLU A 76 -2.36 9.12 -1.96
N ALA A 77 -1.92 8.76 -0.73
CA ALA A 77 -2.54 7.72 0.06
C ALA A 77 -3.75 8.23 0.83
N MET A 78 -4.95 7.70 0.55
CA MET A 78 -6.09 7.90 1.43
C MET A 78 -5.87 7.15 2.76
N PHE A 79 -6.50 7.59 3.85
CA PHE A 79 -6.44 6.86 5.12
C PHE A 79 -7.79 6.72 5.79
N ILE A 80 -7.91 5.70 6.63
CA ILE A 80 -9.00 5.51 7.59
C ILE A 80 -8.41 5.14 8.95
N ASP A 81 -9.13 5.45 10.04
CA ASP A 81 -8.75 4.93 11.35
C ASP A 81 -8.98 3.42 11.35
N ILE A 82 -7.95 2.67 11.73
CA ILE A 82 -8.00 1.21 11.86
C ILE A 82 -9.07 0.74 12.86
N ASN A 83 -9.47 1.59 13.82
CA ASN A 83 -10.52 1.27 14.80
C ASN A 83 -11.94 1.56 14.28
N ASP A 84 -12.10 2.26 13.14
CA ASP A 84 -13.40 2.42 12.49
C ASP A 84 -13.76 1.14 11.74
N THR A 85 -14.28 0.16 12.49
CA THR A 85 -14.63 -1.16 11.96
C THR A 85 -15.66 -1.10 10.85
N LYS A 86 -16.58 -0.12 10.86
CA LYS A 86 -17.60 0.04 9.81
C LYS A 86 -16.94 0.48 8.51
N MET A 87 -16.08 1.50 8.57
CA MET A 87 -15.36 1.97 7.41
C MET A 87 -14.36 0.93 6.91
N LEU A 88 -13.69 0.22 7.82
CA LEU A 88 -12.74 -0.84 7.47
C LEU A 88 -13.43 -1.98 6.70
N THR A 89 -14.57 -2.48 7.19
CA THR A 89 -15.36 -3.50 6.48
C THR A 89 -15.77 -3.00 5.09
N LYS A 90 -16.25 -1.76 5.00
CA LYS A 90 -16.60 -1.15 3.71
C LYS A 90 -15.41 -1.08 2.75
N MET A 91 -14.22 -0.76 3.25
CA MET A 91 -13.01 -0.72 2.42
C MET A 91 -12.59 -2.11 1.96
N ILE A 92 -12.65 -3.13 2.83
CA ILE A 92 -12.35 -4.52 2.47
C ILE A 92 -13.27 -4.99 1.33
N GLU A 93 -14.56 -4.65 1.38
CA GLU A 93 -15.53 -4.98 0.33
C GLU A 93 -15.30 -4.18 -0.97
N ALA A 94 -14.74 -2.97 -0.86
CA ALA A 94 -14.56 -2.06 -1.99
C ALA A 94 -13.20 -2.24 -2.70
N THR A 95 -12.26 -2.96 -2.10
CA THR A 95 -10.93 -3.23 -2.69
C THR A 95 -10.95 -4.46 -3.60
N ASP A 96 -9.99 -4.49 -4.53
CA ASP A 96 -9.87 -5.57 -5.52
C ASP A 96 -9.10 -6.78 -4.97
#